data_AF-A0A1U7XBN1-F1
#
_entry.id   AF-A0A1U7XBN1-F1
#
_cell.length_a   1.000
_cell.length_b   1.000
_cell.length_c   1.000
_cell.angle_alpha   90.00
_cell.angle_beta   90.00
_cell.angle_gamma   90.00
#
_symmetry.space_group_name_H-M   'P 1'
#
loop_
_entity.id
_entity.type
_entity.pdbx_description
1 polymer ?
#
loop_
_entity_poly.entity_id
_entity_poly.type
_entity_poly.pdbx_seq_one_letter_code
_entity_poly.pdbx_strand_id
1 'polypeptide(L)'
;MLLQGTTMKHNQRKQGRNMRETWSWFLANLGQDLEINNSHHIAFISDRQKGLIAAVRDLFPNAEHRNCVRHMYQNFKTKHKGKALKDMVWNAAWASNNVIFRKCMEDLENEDKAAREWFNHPERPFNTWTRSMFRTHIKCDMLLNNLCENFNRWLLCVLVLLLNLELLNLELLCVLKFLKLLFVMKFLKLLLLVFLREAGV
;
A
#
# COMPACT_ATOMS: atom_id res chain seq x y z
N MET A 1 -6.36 43.27 13.79
CA MET A 1 -6.40 43.42 12.32
C MET A 1 -5.64 42.26 11.73
N LEU A 2 -6.36 41.41 10.98
CA LEU A 2 -5.86 40.19 10.32
C LEU A 2 -4.72 40.50 9.34
N LEU A 3 -3.77 39.56 9.21
CA LEU A 3 -3.31 38.97 7.93
C LEU A 3 -1.98 38.21 8.13
N GLN A 4 -2.01 36.99 8.66
CA GLN A 4 -0.99 35.97 8.37
C GLN A 4 -1.64 34.58 8.43
N GLY A 5 -2.07 34.04 7.28
CA GLY A 5 -2.77 32.75 7.27
C GLY A 5 -2.99 32.03 5.93
N THR A 6 -2.44 32.50 4.80
CA THR A 6 -2.84 31.98 3.48
C THR A 6 -1.73 31.36 2.62
N THR A 7 -0.45 31.63 2.86
CA THR A 7 0.62 31.23 1.92
C THR A 7 1.17 29.81 2.13
N MET A 8 1.19 29.27 3.36
CA MET A 8 1.67 27.90 3.64
C MET A 8 0.64 26.80 3.29
N LYS A 9 -0.67 27.09 3.42
CA LYS A 9 -1.74 26.14 3.06
C LYS A 9 -1.91 26.00 1.55
N HIS A 10 -1.60 27.04 0.77
CA HIS A 10 -1.76 27.01 -0.69
C HIS A 10 -0.74 26.08 -1.37
N ASN A 11 0.50 26.04 -0.88
CA ASN A 11 1.53 25.19 -1.47
C ASN A 11 1.33 23.70 -1.14
N GLN A 12 0.92 23.38 0.10
CA GLN A 12 0.55 22.01 0.47
C GLN A 12 -0.72 21.49 -0.22
N ARG A 13 -1.68 22.39 -0.52
CA ARG A 13 -2.91 22.08 -1.28
C ARG A 13 -2.65 21.92 -2.79
N LYS A 14 -1.73 22.68 -3.40
CA LYS A 14 -1.31 22.49 -4.79
C LYS A 14 -0.53 21.18 -4.97
N GLN A 15 0.43 20.89 -4.08
CA GLN A 15 1.20 19.65 -4.14
C GLN A 15 0.35 18.40 -3.88
N GLY A 16 -0.67 18.50 -3.03
CA GLY A 16 -1.65 17.42 -2.80
C GLY A 16 -2.62 17.18 -3.97
N ARG A 17 -2.92 18.22 -4.77
CA ARG A 17 -3.78 18.10 -5.97
C ARG A 17 -3.07 17.34 -7.09
N ASN A 18 -1.83 17.73 -7.38
CA ASN A 18 -1.02 17.10 -8.43
C ASN A 18 -0.78 15.60 -8.16
N MET A 19 -0.51 15.23 -6.90
CA MET A 19 -0.28 13.82 -6.55
C MET A 19 -1.57 12.97 -6.61
N ARG A 20 -2.72 13.53 -6.20
CA ARG A 20 -4.01 12.83 -6.35
C ARG A 20 -4.36 12.64 -7.82
N GLU A 21 -4.19 13.66 -8.67
CA GLU A 21 -4.44 13.58 -10.11
C GLU A 21 -3.56 12.52 -10.78
N THR A 22 -2.28 12.46 -10.41
CA THR A 22 -1.35 11.42 -10.87
C THR A 22 -1.83 10.02 -10.48
N TRP A 23 -2.21 9.82 -9.21
CA TRP A 23 -2.74 8.54 -8.76
C TRP A 23 -4.06 8.18 -9.42
N SER A 24 -4.97 9.14 -9.60
CA SER A 24 -6.24 8.93 -10.28
C SER A 24 -6.05 8.52 -11.73
N TRP A 25 -5.14 9.17 -12.47
CA TRP A 25 -4.80 8.76 -13.83
C TRP A 25 -4.26 7.33 -13.86
N PHE A 26 -3.29 7.00 -13.00
CA PHE A 26 -2.71 5.65 -12.95
C PHE A 26 -3.76 4.58 -12.61
N LEU A 27 -4.57 4.82 -11.58
CA LEU A 27 -5.59 3.89 -11.12
C LEU A 27 -6.72 3.70 -12.13
N ALA A 28 -7.09 4.73 -12.90
CA ALA A 28 -8.08 4.64 -13.96
C ALA A 28 -7.59 3.72 -15.10
N ASN A 29 -6.35 3.92 -15.57
CA ASN A 29 -5.76 3.04 -16.58
C ASN A 29 -5.64 1.60 -16.06
N LEU A 30 -5.14 1.43 -14.83
CA LEU A 30 -5.06 0.11 -14.19
C LEU A 30 -6.42 -0.59 -14.10
N GLY A 31 -7.47 0.15 -13.72
CA GLY A 31 -8.84 -0.36 -13.67
C GLY A 31 -9.34 -0.83 -15.03
N GLN A 32 -9.06 -0.06 -16.08
CA GLN A 32 -9.39 -0.42 -17.45
C GLN A 32 -8.64 -1.65 -17.94
N ASP A 33 -7.32 -1.71 -17.72
CA ASP A 33 -6.45 -2.80 -18.18
C ASP A 33 -6.75 -4.14 -17.47
N LEU A 34 -7.22 -4.07 -16.22
CA LEU A 34 -7.64 -5.22 -15.43
C LEU A 34 -9.14 -5.51 -15.56
N GLU A 35 -9.88 -4.73 -16.36
CA GLU A 35 -11.32 -4.87 -16.58
C GLU A 35 -12.12 -4.87 -15.25
N ILE A 36 -11.70 -4.01 -14.32
CA ILE A 36 -12.33 -3.86 -13.00
C ILE A 36 -13.64 -3.09 -13.16
N ASN A 37 -14.71 -3.84 -13.38
CA ASN A 37 -16.08 -3.31 -13.42
C ASN A 37 -16.73 -3.26 -12.04
N ASN A 38 -16.22 -4.06 -11.09
CA ASN A 38 -16.72 -4.13 -9.72
C ASN A 38 -15.55 -4.25 -8.73
N SER A 39 -15.48 -3.32 -7.77
CA SER A 39 -14.41 -3.26 -6.76
C SER A 39 -14.72 -4.00 -5.44
N HIS A 40 -15.89 -4.65 -5.30
CA HIS A 40 -16.27 -5.35 -4.06
C HIS A 40 -15.30 -6.45 -3.60
N HIS A 41 -14.60 -7.10 -4.54
CA HIS A 41 -13.67 -8.20 -4.24
C HIS A 41 -12.20 -7.79 -4.34
N ILE A 42 -11.91 -6.48 -4.33
CA ILE A 42 -10.58 -5.94 -4.52
C ILE A 42 -10.06 -5.36 -3.22
N ALA A 43 -8.81 -5.68 -2.88
CA ALA A 43 -8.08 -5.01 -1.82
C ALA A 43 -6.84 -4.31 -2.37
N PHE A 44 -6.68 -3.04 -2.01
CA PHE A 44 -5.45 -2.28 -2.24
C PHE A 44 -4.61 -2.31 -0.97
N ILE A 45 -3.35 -2.73 -1.08
CA ILE A 45 -2.37 -2.64 0.00
C ILE A 45 -1.41 -1.49 -0.33
N SER A 46 -1.31 -0.48 0.55
CA SER A 46 -0.42 0.66 0.31
C SER A 46 0.35 1.12 1.55
N ASP A 47 1.41 1.89 1.33
CA ASP A 47 2.16 2.63 2.34
C ASP A 47 1.51 3.98 2.71
N ARG A 48 0.28 4.23 2.24
CA ARG A 48 -0.50 5.47 2.41
C ARG A 48 0.17 6.73 1.85
N GLN A 49 0.80 6.66 0.69
CA GLN A 49 1.28 7.86 0.00
C GLN A 49 0.18 8.91 -0.19
N LYS A 50 0.58 10.18 -0.09
CA LYS A 50 -0.34 11.33 -0.15
C LYS A 50 -1.14 11.30 -1.46
N GLY A 51 -2.47 11.38 -1.37
CA GLY A 51 -3.35 11.39 -2.53
C GLY A 51 -3.82 10.01 -3.03
N LEU A 52 -3.11 8.93 -2.71
CA LEU A 52 -3.46 7.57 -3.16
C LEU A 52 -4.79 7.09 -2.58
N ILE A 53 -4.96 7.17 -1.25
CA ILE A 53 -6.21 6.72 -0.58
C ILE A 53 -7.42 7.45 -1.13
N ALA A 54 -7.29 8.77 -1.38
CA ALA A 54 -8.37 9.55 -1.96
C ALA A 54 -8.70 9.06 -3.37
N ALA A 55 -7.68 8.88 -4.22
CA ALA A 55 -7.88 8.39 -5.58
C ALA A 55 -8.49 6.98 -5.62
N VAL A 56 -8.05 6.05 -4.75
CA VAL A 56 -8.65 4.71 -4.62
C VAL A 56 -10.11 4.81 -4.21
N ARG A 57 -10.44 5.63 -3.21
CA ARG A 57 -11.83 5.80 -2.76
C ARG A 57 -12.74 6.35 -3.86
N ASP A 58 -12.22 7.25 -4.69
CA ASP A 58 -13.00 7.88 -5.74
C ASP A 58 -13.24 6.94 -6.94
N LEU A 59 -12.25 6.12 -7.31
CA LEU A 59 -12.33 5.22 -8.47
C LEU A 59 -12.83 3.80 -8.13
N PHE A 60 -12.53 3.32 -6.92
CA PHE A 60 -12.86 1.98 -6.44
C PHE A 60 -13.52 2.04 -5.05
N PRO A 61 -14.70 2.68 -4.93
CA PRO A 61 -15.33 2.97 -3.64
C PRO A 61 -15.65 1.73 -2.80
N ASN A 62 -15.81 0.56 -3.43
CA ASN A 62 -16.13 -0.69 -2.74
C ASN A 62 -14.89 -1.51 -2.37
N ALA A 63 -13.71 -1.13 -2.88
CA ALA A 63 -12.47 -1.83 -2.59
C ALA A 63 -12.07 -1.66 -1.12
N GLU A 64 -11.54 -2.73 -0.55
CA GLU A 64 -10.91 -2.66 0.76
C GLU A 64 -9.55 -1.96 0.63
N HIS A 65 -9.23 -1.06 1.57
CA HIS A 65 -7.91 -0.44 1.63
C HIS A 65 -7.17 -0.93 2.88
N ARG A 66 -6.04 -1.59 2.66
CA ARG A 66 -5.16 -2.14 3.69
C ARG A 66 -3.85 -1.35 3.75
N ASN A 67 -3.39 -1.08 4.95
CA ASN A 67 -2.07 -0.52 5.20
C ASN A 67 -1.04 -1.64 5.16
N CYS A 68 0.07 -1.42 4.46
CA CYS A 68 1.17 -2.36 4.44
C CYS A 68 1.81 -2.44 5.83
N VAL A 69 1.71 -3.61 6.47
CA VAL A 69 2.23 -3.86 7.83
C VAL A 69 3.73 -3.60 7.90
N ARG A 70 4.47 -3.94 6.83
CA ARG A 70 5.92 -3.70 6.74
C ARG A 70 6.27 -2.22 6.84
N HIS A 71 5.61 -1.37 6.05
CA HIS A 71 5.84 0.08 6.06
C HIS A 71 5.34 0.71 7.36
N MET A 72 4.20 0.25 7.87
CA MET A 72 3.70 0.66 9.18
C MET A 72 4.70 0.35 10.29
N TYR A 73 5.25 -0.87 10.31
CA TYR A 73 6.30 -1.27 11.27
C TYR A 73 7.58 -0.48 11.07
N GLN A 74 7.96 -0.14 9.84
CA GLN A 74 9.14 0.67 9.56
C GLN A 74 9.02 2.09 10.14
N ASN A 75 7.81 2.66 10.18
CA ASN A 75 7.53 3.90 10.87
C ASN A 75 7.51 3.71 12.40
N PHE A 76 6.87 2.64 12.89
CA PHE A 76 6.82 2.29 14.31
C PHE A 76 8.22 2.15 14.93
N LYS A 77 9.12 1.39 14.28
CA LYS A 77 10.46 1.09 14.79
C LYS A 77 11.38 2.32 14.90
N THR A 78 11.01 3.45 14.30
CA THR A 78 11.75 4.71 14.46
C THR A 78 11.65 5.24 15.89
N LYS A 79 10.50 4.99 16.56
CA LYS A 79 10.21 5.42 17.93
C LYS A 79 10.30 4.27 18.93
N HIS A 80 9.86 3.07 18.56
CA HIS A 80 9.76 1.92 19.45
C HIS A 80 10.63 0.78 18.92
N LYS A 81 11.85 0.64 19.47
CA LYS A 81 12.84 -0.34 19.01
C LYS A 81 12.83 -1.57 19.91
N GLY A 82 13.02 -2.74 19.32
CA GLY A 82 13.16 -3.99 20.08
C GLY A 82 12.62 -5.18 19.30
N LYS A 83 13.24 -6.35 19.49
CA LYS A 83 12.77 -7.59 18.87
C LYS A 83 11.43 -8.03 19.45
N ALA A 84 11.23 -7.90 20.76
CA ALA A 84 9.97 -8.22 21.42
C ALA A 84 8.80 -7.43 20.83
N LEU A 85 8.92 -6.09 20.77
CA LEU A 85 7.91 -5.21 20.17
C LEU A 85 7.66 -5.53 18.69
N LYS A 86 8.72 -5.85 17.93
CA LYS A 86 8.59 -6.32 16.56
C LYS A 86 7.67 -7.54 16.49
N ASP A 87 8.01 -8.59 17.24
CA ASP A 87 7.33 -9.87 17.18
C ASP A 87 5.87 -9.72 17.65
N MET A 88 5.60 -8.91 18.69
CA MET A 88 4.24 -8.57 19.14
C MET A 88 3.40 -7.88 18.04
N VAL A 89 3.97 -6.88 17.34
CA VAL A 89 3.27 -6.19 16.25
C VAL A 89 3.00 -7.13 15.07
N TRP A 90 3.94 -8.00 14.72
CA TRP A 90 3.73 -9.00 13.67
C TRP A 90 2.66 -10.03 14.06
N ASN A 91 2.69 -10.52 15.30
CA ASN A 91 1.68 -11.45 15.81
C ASN A 91 0.29 -10.82 15.81
N ALA A 92 0.18 -9.54 16.22
CA ALA A 92 -1.07 -8.80 16.13
C ALA A 92 -1.54 -8.67 14.67
N ALA A 93 -0.66 -8.35 13.72
CA ALA A 93 -1.01 -8.24 12.31
C ALA A 93 -1.51 -9.56 11.71
N TRP A 94 -0.88 -10.68 12.09
CA TRP A 94 -1.19 -12.02 11.60
C TRP A 94 -2.28 -12.75 12.39
N ALA A 95 -2.79 -12.16 13.47
CA ALA A 95 -3.81 -12.77 14.31
C ALA A 95 -4.98 -13.31 13.47
N SER A 96 -5.35 -14.57 13.69
CA SER A 96 -6.41 -15.25 12.92
C SER A 96 -7.81 -14.89 13.40
N ASN A 97 -7.95 -14.38 14.63
CA ASN A 97 -9.21 -13.92 15.19
C ASN A 97 -9.01 -12.74 16.16
N ASN A 98 -10.11 -12.12 16.55
CA ASN A 98 -10.10 -10.94 17.43
C ASN A 98 -9.62 -11.24 18.85
N VAL A 99 -9.74 -12.49 19.33
CA VAL A 99 -9.27 -12.88 20.67
C VAL A 99 -7.74 -12.86 20.71
N ILE A 100 -7.09 -13.51 19.73
CA ILE A 100 -5.63 -13.53 19.60
C ILE A 100 -5.11 -12.10 19.38
N PHE A 101 -5.78 -11.32 18.53
CA PHE A 101 -5.39 -9.93 18.31
C PHE A 101 -5.38 -9.12 19.61
N ARG A 102 -6.47 -9.17 20.40
CA ARG A 102 -6.55 -8.45 21.67
C ARG A 102 -5.43 -8.85 22.62
N LYS A 103 -5.16 -10.15 22.75
CA LYS A 103 -4.05 -10.65 23.56
C LYS A 103 -2.70 -10.07 23.11
N CYS A 104 -2.40 -10.07 21.81
CA CYS A 104 -1.16 -9.47 21.31
C CYS A 104 -1.05 -7.96 21.59
N MET A 105 -2.18 -7.23 21.57
CA MET A 105 -2.19 -5.80 21.89
C MET A 105 -2.07 -5.53 23.39
N GLU A 106 -2.60 -6.42 24.25
CA GLU A 106 -2.41 -6.39 25.70
C GLU A 106 -0.96 -6.69 26.07
N ASP A 107 -0.35 -7.72 25.45
CA ASP A 107 1.07 -8.05 25.62
C ASP A 107 1.97 -6.86 25.21
N LEU A 108 1.62 -6.18 24.11
CA LEU A 108 2.32 -4.97 23.67
C LEU A 108 2.18 -3.82 24.67
N GLU A 109 1.01 -3.65 25.28
CA GLU A 109 0.76 -2.60 26.28
C GLU A 109 1.52 -2.84 27.58
N ASN A 110 1.60 -4.10 28.02
CA ASN A 110 2.36 -4.51 29.19
C ASN A 110 3.88 -4.29 29.01
N GLU A 111 4.38 -4.47 27.79
CA GLU A 111 5.79 -4.25 27.44
C GLU A 111 6.12 -2.76 27.26
N ASP A 112 5.34 -2.05 26.45
CA ASP A 112 5.50 -0.61 26.20
C ASP A 112 4.13 0.04 25.91
N LYS A 113 3.60 0.73 26.92
CA LYS A 113 2.34 1.45 26.80
C LYS A 113 2.36 2.51 25.69
N ALA A 114 3.47 3.20 25.49
CA ALA A 114 3.59 4.21 24.44
C ALA A 114 3.60 3.54 23.04
N ALA A 115 4.18 2.35 22.92
CA ALA A 115 4.08 1.55 21.70
C ALA A 115 2.64 1.15 21.39
N ARG A 116 1.87 0.74 22.40
CA ARG A 116 0.44 0.45 22.23
C ARG A 116 -0.34 1.69 21.79
N GLU A 117 -0.10 2.84 22.41
CA GLU A 117 -0.75 4.11 22.11
C GLU A 117 -0.42 4.62 20.69
N TRP A 118 0.74 4.25 20.13
CA TRP A 118 1.10 4.57 18.76
C TRP A 118 0.03 4.11 17.74
N PHE A 119 -0.71 3.03 18.02
CA PHE A 119 -1.76 2.53 17.15
C PHE A 119 -3.11 3.25 17.28
N ASN A 120 -3.28 4.16 18.25
CA ASN A 120 -4.53 4.91 18.46
C ASN A 120 -4.73 6.04 17.43
N HIS A 121 -3.78 6.23 16.52
CA HIS A 121 -3.88 7.28 15.50
C HIS A 121 -5.00 6.95 14.48
N PRO A 122 -5.86 7.92 14.11
CA PRO A 122 -6.98 7.69 13.19
C PRO A 122 -6.58 7.14 11.81
N GLU A 123 -5.32 7.33 11.42
CA GLU A 123 -4.78 6.80 10.16
C GLU A 123 -4.29 5.35 10.24
N ARG A 124 -4.33 4.71 11.42
CA ARG A 124 -3.88 3.32 11.61
C ARG A 124 -4.94 2.45 12.31
N PRO A 125 -6.22 2.51 11.91
CA PRO A 125 -7.24 1.69 12.54
C PRO A 125 -6.93 0.20 12.31
N PHE A 126 -7.20 -0.62 13.31
CA PHE A 126 -6.81 -2.04 13.31
C PHE A 126 -7.34 -2.83 12.10
N ASN A 127 -8.56 -2.52 11.65
CA ASN A 127 -9.17 -3.12 10.47
C ASN A 127 -8.44 -2.84 9.14
N THR A 128 -7.43 -1.96 9.12
CA THR A 128 -6.65 -1.70 7.91
C THR A 128 -5.36 -2.52 7.83
N TRP A 129 -4.92 -3.17 8.90
CA TRP A 129 -3.61 -3.87 8.88
C TRP A 129 -3.62 -5.22 9.61
N THR A 130 -4.72 -5.57 10.27
CA THR A 130 -4.87 -6.81 11.01
C THR A 130 -5.74 -7.81 10.24
N ARG A 131 -5.21 -9.02 10.01
CA ARG A 131 -5.90 -10.08 9.26
C ARG A 131 -7.26 -10.46 9.83
N SER A 132 -7.38 -10.58 11.16
CA SER A 132 -8.63 -10.96 11.84
C SER A 132 -9.79 -9.97 11.66
N MET A 133 -9.49 -8.76 11.18
CA MET A 133 -10.48 -7.69 11.00
C MET A 133 -10.70 -7.33 9.52
N PHE A 134 -10.06 -8.04 8.59
CA PHE A 134 -10.31 -7.88 7.16
C PHE A 134 -11.65 -8.48 6.75
N ARG A 135 -12.15 -8.04 5.60
CA ARG A 135 -13.38 -8.59 5.03
C ARG A 135 -13.17 -10.03 4.60
N THR A 136 -14.08 -10.91 4.99
CA THR A 136 -14.01 -12.37 4.72
C THR A 136 -14.17 -12.72 3.24
N HIS A 137 -14.81 -11.87 2.45
CA HIS A 137 -15.01 -12.08 1.01
C HIS A 137 -13.75 -11.80 0.17
N ILE A 138 -12.70 -11.23 0.77
CA ILE A 138 -11.41 -10.98 0.09
C ILE A 138 -10.37 -11.92 0.69
N LYS A 139 -10.30 -13.14 0.11
CA LYS A 139 -9.33 -14.17 0.48
C LYS A 139 -7.94 -13.81 -0.06
N CYS A 140 -7.25 -12.92 0.64
CA CYS A 140 -5.85 -12.64 0.38
C CYS A 140 -5.12 -12.58 1.72
N ASP A 141 -4.30 -13.60 2.00
CA ASP A 141 -3.42 -13.69 3.17
C ASP A 141 -2.21 -12.73 3.10
N MET A 142 -2.09 -11.96 2.02
CA MET A 142 -0.98 -11.03 1.83
C MET A 142 -1.15 -9.80 2.73
N LEU A 143 -0.26 -9.69 3.73
CA LEU A 143 -0.12 -8.51 4.60
C LEU A 143 1.05 -7.60 4.19
N LEU A 144 1.81 -8.04 3.18
CA LEU A 144 3.12 -7.50 2.81
C LEU A 144 3.13 -7.00 1.37
N ASN A 145 3.85 -5.91 1.13
CA ASN A 145 4.09 -5.40 -0.22
C ASN A 145 5.38 -5.94 -0.87
N ASN A 146 5.83 -7.12 -0.43
CA ASN A 146 7.16 -7.64 -0.78
C ASN A 146 7.32 -7.84 -2.30
N LEU A 147 6.24 -8.19 -3.00
CA LEU A 147 6.26 -8.35 -4.46
C LEU A 147 6.49 -7.01 -5.17
N CYS A 148 5.78 -5.95 -4.80
CA CYS A 148 5.98 -4.65 -5.41
C CYS A 148 7.36 -4.07 -5.08
N GLU A 149 7.92 -4.35 -3.91
CA GLU A 149 9.25 -3.87 -3.54
C GLU A 149 10.37 -4.59 -4.28
N ASN A 150 10.26 -5.91 -4.45
CA ASN A 150 11.20 -6.66 -5.29
C ASN A 150 11.10 -6.22 -6.75
N PHE A 151 9.89 -5.98 -7.23
CA PHE A 151 9.67 -5.44 -8.56
C PHE A 151 10.25 -4.03 -8.72
N ASN A 152 10.04 -3.15 -7.74
CA ASN A 152 10.61 -1.79 -7.73
C ASN A 152 12.14 -1.83 -7.68
N ARG A 153 12.72 -2.73 -6.90
CA ARG A 153 14.18 -2.93 -6.85
C ARG A 153 14.71 -3.40 -8.20
N TRP A 154 14.06 -4.39 -8.82
CA TRP A 154 14.42 -4.86 -10.15
C TRP A 154 14.31 -3.75 -11.21
N LEU A 155 13.24 -2.96 -11.17
CA LEU A 155 13.09 -1.79 -12.06
C LEU A 155 14.20 -0.76 -11.87
N LEU A 156 14.59 -0.46 -10.63
CA LEU A 156 15.72 0.44 -10.35
C LEU A 156 17.02 -0.13 -10.91
N CYS A 157 17.27 -1.44 -10.74
CA CYS A 157 18.43 -2.09 -11.34
C CYS A 157 18.43 -1.97 -12.87
N VAL A 158 17.30 -2.24 -13.53
CA VAL A 158 17.16 -2.12 -14.99
C VAL A 158 17.37 -0.67 -15.44
N LEU A 159 16.81 0.32 -14.74
CA LEU A 159 16.99 1.73 -15.07
C LEU A 159 18.44 2.18 -14.92
N VAL A 160 19.15 1.72 -13.88
CA VAL A 160 20.58 2.00 -13.69
C VAL A 160 21.40 1.36 -14.81
N LEU A 161 21.10 0.12 -15.20
CA LEU A 161 21.76 -0.54 -16.33
C LEU A 161 21.53 0.21 -17.65
N LEU A 162 20.30 0.67 -17.89
CA LEU A 162 19.94 1.43 -19.09
C LEU A 162 20.55 2.84 -19.13
N LEU A 163 20.80 3.47 -17.97
CA LEU A 163 21.49 4.75 -17.88
C LEU A 163 23.01 4.61 -18.07
N ASN A 164 23.59 3.48 -17.65
CA ASN A 164 25.02 3.19 -17.80
C ASN A 164 25.39 2.68 -19.21
N LEU A 165 24.40 2.31 -20.01
CA LEU A 165 24.56 2.06 -21.44
C LEU A 165 24.14 3.33 -22.17
N GLU A 166 25.08 4.17 -22.62
CA GLU A 166 24.85 5.40 -23.40
C GLU A 166 24.21 5.17 -24.80
N LEU A 167 23.35 4.16 -24.96
CA LEU A 167 22.77 3.76 -26.24
C LEU A 167 21.31 3.30 -26.05
N LEU A 168 20.39 4.21 -25.75
CA LEU A 168 18.99 4.00 -26.16
C LEU A 168 18.40 5.28 -26.74
N ASN A 169 18.13 5.20 -28.03
CA ASN A 169 17.32 6.13 -28.80
C ASN A 169 15.97 6.39 -28.09
N LEU A 170 15.46 7.62 -28.14
CA LEU A 170 14.24 8.08 -27.45
C LEU A 170 13.03 7.15 -27.67
N GLU A 171 12.96 6.48 -28.82
CA GLU A 171 11.91 5.52 -29.17
C GLU A 171 11.94 4.26 -28.29
N LEU A 172 13.13 3.75 -27.96
CA LEU A 172 13.32 2.55 -27.16
C LEU A 172 13.02 2.81 -25.68
N LEU A 173 13.21 4.04 -25.21
CA LEU A 173 12.81 4.50 -23.88
C LEU A 173 11.27 4.59 -23.75
N CYS A 174 10.58 4.95 -24.84
CA CYS A 174 9.13 4.85 -24.95
C CYS A 174 8.66 3.39 -24.98
N VAL A 175 9.32 2.51 -25.75
CA VAL A 175 9.01 1.07 -25.77
C VAL A 175 9.26 0.41 -24.41
N LEU A 176 10.29 0.81 -23.67
CA LEU A 176 10.54 0.32 -22.30
C LEU A 176 9.55 0.91 -21.27
N LYS A 177 9.06 2.14 -21.46
CA LYS A 177 7.92 2.69 -20.67
C LYS A 177 6.61 1.95 -20.99
N PHE A 178 6.41 1.56 -22.25
CA PHE A 178 5.23 0.84 -22.69
C PHE A 178 5.27 -0.64 -22.25
N LEU A 179 6.43 -1.30 -22.35
CA LEU A 179 6.71 -2.61 -21.79
C LEU A 179 6.68 -2.60 -20.25
N LYS A 180 7.06 -1.49 -19.59
CA LYS A 180 6.83 -1.28 -18.14
C LYS A 180 5.36 -1.41 -17.78
N LEU A 181 4.47 -0.73 -18.51
CA LEU A 181 3.02 -0.84 -18.30
C LEU A 181 2.52 -2.24 -18.65
N LEU A 182 2.85 -2.76 -19.83
CA LEU A 182 2.41 -4.08 -20.29
C LEU A 182 2.91 -5.23 -19.41
N PHE A 183 4.11 -5.14 -18.82
CA PHE A 183 4.65 -6.18 -17.94
C PHE A 183 4.18 -6.00 -16.50
N VAL A 184 4.01 -4.77 -15.99
CA VAL A 184 3.31 -4.51 -14.72
C VAL A 184 1.87 -5.02 -14.79
N MET A 185 1.18 -4.74 -15.89
CA MET A 185 -0.19 -5.19 -16.15
C MET A 185 -0.27 -6.70 -16.36
N LYS A 186 0.64 -7.32 -17.13
CA LYS A 186 0.67 -8.78 -17.29
C LYS A 186 1.08 -9.50 -16.01
N PHE A 187 2.00 -8.95 -15.22
CA PHE A 187 2.43 -9.55 -13.95
C PHE A 187 1.36 -9.37 -12.86
N LEU A 188 0.68 -8.23 -12.79
CA LEU A 188 -0.52 -8.05 -11.94
C LEU A 188 -1.68 -8.94 -12.40
N LYS A 189 -1.90 -9.10 -13.71
CA LYS A 189 -2.89 -10.01 -14.29
C LYS A 189 -2.56 -11.47 -13.98
N LEU A 190 -1.29 -11.89 -14.04
CA LEU A 190 -0.85 -13.23 -13.66
C LEU A 190 -0.96 -13.46 -12.14
N LEU A 191 -0.62 -12.46 -11.33
CA LEU A 191 -0.69 -12.56 -9.88
C LEU A 191 -2.16 -12.62 -9.40
N LEU A 192 -3.05 -11.78 -9.94
CA LEU A 192 -4.50 -11.85 -9.67
C LEU A 192 -5.16 -13.11 -10.25
N LEU A 193 -4.73 -13.60 -11.43
CA LEU A 193 -5.26 -14.84 -12.02
C LEU A 193 -4.85 -16.10 -11.25
N VAL A 194 -3.64 -16.15 -10.67
CA VAL A 194 -3.26 -17.23 -9.74
C VAL A 194 -4.18 -17.21 -8.51
N PHE A 195 -4.55 -16.03 -8.00
CA PHE A 195 -5.47 -15.91 -6.87
C PHE A 195 -6.95 -16.17 -7.22
N LEU A 196 -7.41 -15.86 -8.43
CA LEU A 196 -8.78 -16.17 -8.88
C LEU A 196 -8.97 -17.63 -9.28
N ARG A 197 -7.90 -18.33 -9.70
CA ARG A 197 -7.97 -19.76 -10.04
C ARG A 197 -7.97 -20.68 -8.81
N GLU A 198 -7.33 -20.26 -7.71
CA GLU A 198 -7.39 -21.00 -6.44
C GLU A 198 -8.63 -20.67 -5.58
N ALA A 199 -9.45 -19.70 -6.00
CA ALA A 199 -10.74 -19.39 -5.37
C ALA A 199 -11.93 -20.05 -6.08
N GLY A 200 -11.69 -20.98 -7.02
CA GLY A 200 -12.71 -21.60 -7.86
C GLY A 200 -12.49 -23.09 -8.12
N VAL A 201 -12.25 -23.88 -7.07
CA VAL A 201 -12.87 -25.19 -6.70
C VAL A 201 -12.59 -25.39 -5.21
#